data_AF-A0A257REF0-F1
#
_entry.id   AF-A0A257REF0-F1
#
_cell.length_a   1.000
_cell.length_b   1.000
_cell.length_c   1.000
_cell.angle_alpha   90.00
_cell.angle_beta   90.00
_cell.angle_gamma   90.00
#
_symmetry.space_group_name_H-M   'P 1'
#
loop_
_entity.id
_entity.type
_entity.pdbx_description
1 polymer ?
#
loop_
_entity_poly.entity_id
_entity_poly.type
_entity_poly.pdbx_seq_one_letter_code
_entity_poly.pdbx_strand_id
1 'polypeptide(L)'
;MLRNATATGRTRRAKRPSMAPREAILGLDTLERKLSVTLGLIALGFGIFFFVQWATNAKIVKSAKPLAHNACPAGYHYLASSGLCQQSSYDRGAWLLQFIVVIVLGLAILYTAWRKKRAGVATFALLLGLFLGVAGLGVVFFFFGAWLMLRAYRLQKYGDATWKGSNRVAREMAGARRSGRAFSPATVEASSTEAAPAPPRTAAPPAPSKRYTPKKQSRRR
;
A
#
# COMPACT_ATOMS: atom_id res chain seq x y z
N MET A 1 -31.15 -46.81 -26.04
CA MET A 1 -30.66 -46.09 -24.85
C MET A 1 -29.82 -44.89 -25.31
N LEU A 2 -30.42 -43.70 -25.38
CA LEU A 2 -29.75 -42.45 -25.75
C LEU A 2 -29.35 -41.72 -24.47
N ARG A 3 -28.05 -41.65 -24.16
CA ARG A 3 -27.52 -40.83 -23.05
C ARG A 3 -27.28 -39.42 -23.56
N ASN A 4 -28.16 -38.49 -23.17
CA ASN A 4 -27.95 -37.06 -23.30
C ASN A 4 -26.78 -36.63 -22.40
N ALA A 5 -25.65 -36.25 -23.01
CA ALA A 5 -24.54 -35.63 -22.31
C ALA A 5 -24.89 -34.15 -22.05
N THR A 6 -25.25 -33.85 -20.81
CA THR A 6 -25.37 -32.47 -20.30
C THR A 6 -23.97 -31.84 -20.21
N ALA A 7 -23.63 -31.04 -21.21
CA ALA A 7 -22.45 -30.19 -21.19
C ALA A 7 -22.62 -29.11 -20.11
N THR A 8 -22.01 -29.31 -18.95
CA THR A 8 -21.87 -28.28 -17.90
C THR A 8 -20.87 -27.23 -18.37
N GLY A 9 -21.38 -26.21 -19.04
CA GLY A 9 -20.63 -25.01 -19.42
C GLY A 9 -20.15 -24.28 -18.16
N ARG A 10 -18.93 -24.60 -17.69
CA ARG A 10 -18.19 -23.73 -16.77
C ARG A 10 -17.95 -22.40 -17.48
N THR A 11 -18.75 -21.40 -17.13
CA THR A 11 -18.54 -20.01 -17.52
C THR A 11 -17.15 -19.59 -17.04
N ARG A 12 -16.19 -19.52 -17.97
CA ARG A 12 -14.88 -18.91 -17.72
C ARG A 12 -15.16 -17.46 -17.31
N ARG A 13 -15.04 -17.18 -16.01
CA ARG A 13 -15.20 -15.85 -15.42
C ARG A 13 -14.38 -14.87 -16.26
N ALA A 14 -15.05 -13.96 -16.96
CA ALA A 14 -14.40 -13.01 -17.85
C ALA A 14 -13.27 -12.30 -17.10
N LYS A 15 -12.05 -12.42 -17.63
CA LYS A 15 -10.84 -11.80 -17.09
C LYS A 15 -11.11 -10.29 -17.08
N ARG A 16 -11.33 -9.70 -15.90
CA ARG A 16 -11.49 -8.24 -15.80
C ARG A 16 -10.23 -7.60 -16.38
N PRO A 17 -10.33 -6.69 -17.37
CA PRO A 17 -9.16 -6.00 -17.88
C PRO A 17 -8.56 -5.22 -16.71
N SER A 18 -7.37 -5.61 -16.27
CA SER A 18 -6.59 -4.82 -15.33
C SER A 18 -6.19 -3.54 -16.07
N MET A 19 -6.53 -2.37 -15.51
CA MET A 19 -6.30 -1.09 -16.17
C MET A 19 -4.82 -0.74 -16.31
N ALA A 20 -3.95 -1.36 -15.51
CA ALA A 20 -2.52 -1.18 -15.58
C ALA A 20 -1.83 -2.47 -16.06
N PRO A 21 -0.72 -2.36 -16.82
CA PRO A 21 0.10 -3.51 -17.17
C PRO A 21 0.65 -4.17 -15.90
N ARG A 22 0.76 -5.50 -15.93
CA ARG A 22 1.16 -6.32 -14.78
C ARG A 22 2.52 -5.88 -14.21
N GLU A 23 3.39 -5.35 -15.07
CA GLU A 23 4.71 -4.82 -14.71
C GLU A 23 4.64 -3.53 -13.90
N ALA A 24 3.69 -2.63 -14.19
CA ALA A 24 3.45 -1.44 -13.38
C ALA A 24 2.86 -1.80 -12.01
N ILE A 25 2.00 -2.82 -11.96
CA ILE A 25 1.37 -3.31 -10.71
C ILE A 25 2.39 -4.00 -9.80
N LEU A 26 3.29 -4.80 -10.37
CA LEU A 26 4.28 -5.57 -9.62
C LEU A 26 5.59 -4.80 -9.39
N GLY A 27 5.83 -3.77 -10.20
CA GLY A 27 7.00 -2.91 -10.15
C GLY A 27 6.97 -1.93 -8.99
N LEU A 28 8.16 -1.70 -8.44
CA LEU A 28 8.40 -0.70 -7.41
C LEU A 28 8.78 0.63 -8.09
N ASP A 29 8.04 1.70 -7.79
CA ASP A 29 8.32 3.04 -8.34
C ASP A 29 9.69 3.57 -7.87
N THR A 30 10.27 4.54 -8.58
CA THR A 30 11.59 5.11 -8.24
C THR A 30 11.63 5.71 -6.84
N LEU A 31 10.55 6.39 -6.42
CA LEU A 31 10.40 6.96 -5.09
C LEU A 31 10.24 5.86 -4.03
N GLU A 32 9.39 4.88 -4.31
CA GLU A 32 9.18 3.74 -3.41
C GLU A 32 10.47 2.94 -3.23
N ARG A 33 11.26 2.77 -4.28
CA ARG A 33 12.57 2.11 -4.22
C ARG A 33 13.53 2.87 -3.32
N LYS A 34 13.64 4.19 -3.48
CA LYS A 34 14.49 5.02 -2.61
C LYS A 34 14.07 4.87 -1.14
N LEU A 35 12.78 5.04 -0.85
CA LEU A 35 12.25 4.87 0.52
C LEU A 35 12.47 3.45 1.07
N SER A 36 12.27 2.42 0.26
CA SER A 36 12.43 1.02 0.67
C SER A 36 13.89 0.70 0.99
N VAL A 37 14.84 1.25 0.22
CA VAL A 37 16.27 1.10 0.50
C VAL A 37 16.64 1.86 1.77
N THR A 38 16.19 3.11 1.94
CA THR A 38 16.44 3.89 3.17
C THR A 38 15.89 3.17 4.40
N LEU A 39 14.66 2.67 4.34
CA LEU A 39 14.06 1.91 5.45
C LEU A 39 14.78 0.58 5.70
N GLY A 40 15.21 -0.12 4.65
CA GLY A 40 16.02 -1.33 4.77
C GLY A 40 17.35 -1.07 5.48
N LEU A 41 18.03 0.04 5.18
CA LEU A 41 19.25 0.45 5.87
C LEU A 41 19.00 0.84 7.33
N ILE A 42 17.91 1.56 7.61
CA ILE A 42 17.50 1.88 8.99
C ILE A 42 17.23 0.59 9.77
N ALA A 43 16.56 -0.39 9.18
CA ALA A 43 16.32 -1.70 9.80
C ALA A 43 17.64 -2.43 10.13
N LEU A 44 18.65 -2.36 9.25
CA LEU A 44 19.99 -2.89 9.56
C LEU A 44 20.66 -2.15 10.71
N GLY A 45 20.51 -0.82 10.77
CA GLY A 45 20.98 -0.02 11.91
C GLY A 45 20.38 -0.48 13.24
N PHE A 46 19.08 -0.82 13.25
CA PHE A 46 18.44 -1.46 14.41
C PHE A 46 19.02 -2.83 14.73
N GLY A 47 19.32 -3.64 13.71
CA GLY A 47 20.04 -4.89 13.91
C GLY A 47 21.36 -4.66 14.66
N ILE A 48 22.15 -3.66 14.26
CA ILE A 48 23.40 -3.32 14.97
C ILE A 48 23.11 -2.89 16.41
N PHE A 49 22.07 -2.09 16.66
CA PHE A 49 21.67 -1.73 18.02
C PHE A 49 21.35 -2.95 18.90
N PHE A 50 20.53 -3.88 18.39
CA PHE A 50 20.21 -5.11 19.12
C PHE A 50 21.45 -6.00 19.32
N PHE A 51 22.36 -6.03 18.35
CA PHE A 51 23.64 -6.72 18.48
C PHE A 51 24.50 -6.13 19.60
N VAL A 52 24.58 -4.79 19.70
CA VAL A 52 25.30 -4.12 20.79
C VAL A 52 24.67 -4.47 22.13
N GLN A 53 23.34 -4.42 22.25
CA GLN A 53 22.64 -4.76 23.50
C GLN A 53 22.83 -6.23 23.90
N TRP A 54 22.89 -7.12 22.92
CA TRP A 54 23.24 -8.53 23.13
C TRP A 54 24.68 -8.67 23.62
N ALA A 55 25.64 -7.98 22.98
CA ALA A 55 27.05 -8.04 23.32
C ALA A 55 27.36 -7.44 24.70
N THR A 56 26.66 -6.37 25.10
CA THR A 56 26.88 -5.68 26.38
C THR A 56 26.09 -6.27 27.56
N ASN A 57 25.36 -7.37 27.37
CA ASN A 57 24.49 -7.98 28.40
C ASN A 57 23.47 -6.99 28.98
N ALA A 58 22.78 -6.25 28.12
CA ALA A 58 21.79 -5.28 28.54
C ALA A 58 20.67 -5.92 29.38
N LYS A 59 20.38 -5.32 30.55
CA LYS A 59 19.36 -5.79 31.48
C LYS A 59 17.98 -5.53 30.90
N ILE A 60 17.11 -6.55 30.91
CA ILE A 60 15.69 -6.35 30.65
C ILE A 60 15.01 -6.08 31.98
N VAL A 61 14.39 -4.91 32.07
CA VAL A 61 13.68 -4.46 33.26
C VAL A 61 12.22 -4.83 33.13
N LYS A 62 11.72 -5.72 33.99
CA LYS A 62 10.29 -6.00 34.13
C LYS A 62 9.76 -5.24 35.33
N SER A 63 8.76 -4.40 35.09
CA SER A 63 8.09 -3.62 36.12
C SER A 63 6.73 -4.25 36.43
N ALA A 64 6.45 -4.46 37.71
CA ALA A 64 5.18 -4.95 38.22
C ALA A 64 4.56 -3.91 39.18
N LYS A 65 3.23 -3.91 39.27
CA LYS A 65 2.53 -3.10 40.27
C LYS A 65 2.82 -3.65 41.67
N PRO A 66 3.04 -2.79 42.67
CA PRO A 66 3.22 -3.22 44.05
C PRO A 66 1.94 -3.88 44.58
N LEU A 67 2.09 -4.85 45.46
CA LEU A 67 0.97 -5.39 46.24
C LEU A 67 0.60 -4.39 47.35
N ALA A 68 -0.50 -4.69 48.06
CA ALA A 68 -0.87 -3.97 49.27
C ALA A 68 0.33 -3.89 50.24
N HIS A 69 0.50 -2.73 50.89
CA HIS A 69 1.59 -2.40 51.81
C HIS A 69 3.01 -2.26 51.19
N ASN A 70 3.12 -1.83 49.93
CA ASN A 70 4.41 -1.65 49.24
C ASN A 70 5.27 -2.93 49.18
N ALA A 71 4.64 -4.09 49.36
CA ALA A 71 5.29 -5.37 49.23
C ALA A 71 5.43 -5.73 47.75
N CYS A 72 6.60 -6.21 47.37
CA CYS A 72 6.84 -6.72 46.03
C CYS A 72 6.66 -8.24 45.98
N PRO A 73 6.17 -8.78 44.85
CA PRO A 73 6.14 -10.21 44.65
C PRO A 73 7.56 -10.80 44.67
N ALA A 74 7.69 -12.08 45.02
CA ALA A 74 8.99 -12.74 45.20
C ALA A 74 9.91 -12.53 43.99
N GLY A 75 11.14 -12.06 44.24
CA GLY A 75 12.15 -11.79 43.20
C GLY A 75 12.10 -10.39 42.58
N TYR A 76 11.22 -9.49 43.03
CA TYR A 76 11.17 -8.08 42.63
C TYR A 76 11.65 -7.18 43.77
N HIS A 77 12.43 -6.14 43.43
CA HIS A 77 12.86 -5.12 44.37
C HIS A 77 11.96 -3.88 44.26
N TYR A 78 11.53 -3.34 45.40
CA TYR A 78 10.75 -2.11 45.43
C TYR A 78 11.64 -0.92 45.11
N LEU A 79 11.33 -0.19 44.03
CA LEU A 79 11.96 1.10 43.75
C LEU A 79 11.05 2.21 44.29
N ALA A 80 11.44 2.81 45.41
CA ALA A 80 10.74 3.93 46.02
C ALA A 80 10.65 5.17 45.09
N SER A 81 11.59 5.33 44.17
CA SER A 81 11.61 6.45 43.21
C SER A 81 10.53 6.37 42.13
N SER A 82 10.15 5.15 41.71
CA SER A 82 9.16 4.92 40.66
C SER A 82 7.84 4.34 41.17
N GLY A 83 7.76 4.02 42.47
CA GLY A 83 6.58 3.39 43.08
C GLY A 83 6.26 2.02 42.49
N LEU A 84 7.24 1.37 41.86
CA LEU A 84 7.08 0.13 41.10
C LEU A 84 8.03 -0.95 41.61
N CYS A 85 7.60 -2.20 41.50
CA CYS A 85 8.42 -3.36 41.78
C CYS A 85 9.19 -3.75 40.52
N GLN A 86 10.51 -3.87 40.61
CA GLN A 86 11.37 -4.14 39.47
C GLN A 86 12.10 -5.47 39.63
N GLN A 87 12.03 -6.31 38.59
CA GLN A 87 12.89 -7.48 38.44
C GLN A 87 13.77 -7.27 37.22
N SER A 88 15.09 -7.27 37.43
CA SER A 88 16.05 -7.24 36.33
C SER A 88 16.44 -8.67 35.98
N SER A 89 16.14 -9.09 34.77
CA SER A 89 16.55 -10.39 34.24
C SER A 89 17.50 -10.19 33.06
N TYR A 90 18.57 -10.98 33.03
CA TYR A 90 19.47 -11.03 31.88
C TYR A 90 18.98 -12.14 30.96
N ASP A 91 18.29 -11.75 29.88
CA ASP A 91 17.89 -12.70 28.85
C ASP A 91 18.68 -12.43 27.57
N ARG A 92 19.84 -13.08 27.45
CA ARG A 92 20.65 -13.01 26.22
C ARG A 92 19.91 -13.60 25.03
N GLY A 93 19.05 -14.60 25.26
CA GLY A 93 18.31 -15.28 24.20
C GLY A 93 17.30 -14.33 23.55
N ALA A 94 16.60 -13.53 24.35
CA ALA A 94 15.66 -12.54 23.85
C ALA A 94 16.32 -11.51 22.91
N TRP A 95 17.46 -10.93 23.31
CA TRP A 95 18.19 -9.95 22.49
C TRP A 95 18.76 -10.58 21.20
N LEU A 96 19.29 -11.80 21.29
CA LEU A 96 19.80 -12.54 20.13
C LEU A 96 18.69 -12.83 19.11
N LEU A 97 17.53 -13.28 19.59
CA LEU A 97 16.40 -13.58 18.71
C LEU A 97 15.87 -12.30 18.04
N GLN A 98 15.78 -11.20 18.78
CA GLN A 98 15.43 -9.89 18.20
C GLN A 98 16.42 -9.46 17.12
N PHE A 99 17.73 -9.59 17.39
CA PHE A 99 18.77 -9.30 16.41
C PHE A 99 18.61 -10.10 15.12
N ILE A 100 18.49 -11.43 15.23
CA ILE A 100 18.38 -12.32 14.07
C ILE A 100 17.14 -11.98 13.25
N VAL A 101 15.97 -11.81 13.89
CA VAL A 101 14.72 -11.50 13.19
C VAL A 101 14.81 -10.16 12.46
N VAL A 102 15.33 -9.12 13.13
CA VAL A 102 15.44 -7.77 12.52
C VAL A 102 16.40 -7.77 11.34
N ILE A 103 17.55 -8.46 11.45
CA ILE A 103 18.51 -8.58 10.34
C ILE A 103 17.91 -9.35 9.16
N VAL A 104 17.29 -10.50 9.41
CA VAL A 104 16.70 -11.33 8.34
C VAL A 104 15.60 -10.54 7.61
N LEU A 105 14.71 -9.88 8.34
CA LEU A 105 13.66 -9.05 7.74
C LEU A 105 14.22 -7.81 7.03
N GLY A 106 15.21 -7.14 7.61
CA GLY A 106 15.88 -5.98 6.99
C GLY A 106 16.56 -6.35 5.67
N LEU A 107 17.28 -7.47 5.64
CA LEU A 107 17.89 -8.01 4.42
C LEU A 107 16.83 -8.44 3.40
N ALA A 108 15.72 -9.04 3.84
CA ALA A 108 14.62 -9.41 2.95
C ALA A 108 13.97 -8.16 2.31
N ILE A 109 13.83 -7.06 3.05
CA ILE A 109 13.35 -5.77 2.52
C ILE A 109 14.33 -5.24 1.46
N LEU A 110 15.63 -5.23 1.73
CA LEU A 110 16.64 -4.79 0.76
C LEU A 110 16.66 -5.67 -0.49
N TYR A 111 16.63 -6.99 -0.32
CA TYR A 111 16.62 -7.95 -1.41
C TYR A 111 15.38 -7.78 -2.30
N THR A 112 14.19 -7.65 -1.69
CA THR A 112 12.94 -7.44 -2.45
C THR A 112 12.88 -6.06 -3.11
N ALA A 113 13.45 -5.03 -2.48
CA ALA A 113 13.63 -3.71 -3.08
C ALA A 113 14.56 -3.77 -4.30
N TRP A 114 15.66 -4.53 -4.23
CA TRP A 114 16.58 -4.74 -5.34
C TRP A 114 15.94 -5.52 -6.50
N ARG A 115 15.15 -6.56 -6.18
CA ARG A 115 14.36 -7.32 -7.16
C ARG A 115 13.14 -6.55 -7.69
N LYS A 116 12.93 -5.30 -7.23
CA LYS A 116 11.83 -4.41 -7.61
C LYS A 116 10.44 -5.05 -7.37
N LYS A 117 10.32 -5.90 -6.34
CA LYS A 117 9.07 -6.61 -6.01
C LYS A 117 8.32 -5.89 -4.90
N ARG A 118 7.29 -5.12 -5.26
CA ARG A 118 6.48 -4.33 -4.32
C ARG A 118 5.83 -5.16 -3.20
N ALA A 119 5.26 -6.30 -3.56
CA ALA A 119 4.60 -7.18 -2.59
C ALA A 119 5.55 -7.63 -1.48
N GLY A 120 6.78 -8.02 -1.83
CA GLY A 120 7.78 -8.47 -0.86
C GLY A 120 8.14 -7.37 0.14
N VAL A 121 8.46 -6.17 -0.35
CA VAL A 121 8.78 -5.02 0.50
C VAL A 121 7.64 -4.72 1.48
N ALA A 122 6.40 -4.67 0.97
CA ALA A 122 5.25 -4.36 1.79
C ALA A 122 5.01 -5.42 2.89
N THR A 123 5.10 -6.70 2.55
CA THR A 123 4.91 -7.80 3.51
C THR A 123 6.00 -7.80 4.58
N PHE A 124 7.28 -7.70 4.21
CA PHE A 124 8.37 -7.71 5.18
C PHE A 124 8.40 -6.44 6.04
N ALA A 125 8.04 -5.28 5.49
CA ALA A 125 7.90 -4.05 6.29
C ALA A 125 6.77 -4.15 7.32
N LEU A 126 5.62 -4.75 6.97
CA LEU A 126 4.53 -4.99 7.92
C LEU A 126 4.94 -5.96 9.02
N LEU A 127 5.58 -7.08 8.66
CA LEU A 127 6.07 -8.06 9.63
C LEU A 127 7.11 -7.47 10.58
N LEU A 128 8.05 -6.68 10.05
CA LEU A 128 9.06 -5.99 10.84
C LEU A 128 8.42 -4.97 11.79
N GLY A 129 7.47 -4.18 11.30
CA GLY A 129 6.73 -3.21 12.13
C GLY A 129 5.92 -3.88 13.24
N LEU A 130 5.27 -5.00 12.94
CA LEU A 130 4.54 -5.80 13.94
C LEU A 130 5.48 -6.41 14.98
N PHE A 131 6.65 -6.90 14.56
CA PHE A 131 7.63 -7.51 15.44
C PHE A 131 8.26 -6.50 16.41
N LEU A 132 8.61 -5.31 15.92
CA LEU A 132 9.11 -4.21 16.75
C LEU A 132 8.03 -3.64 17.69
N GLY A 133 6.76 -3.89 17.38
CA GLY A 133 5.62 -3.46 18.17
C GLY A 133 5.17 -2.03 17.90
N VAL A 134 4.11 -1.62 18.62
CA VAL A 134 3.44 -0.32 18.45
C VAL A 134 4.19 0.82 19.16
N ALA A 135 5.22 0.51 19.96
CA ALA A 135 6.03 1.51 20.63
C ALA A 135 7.20 1.94 19.74
N GLY A 136 7.18 3.18 19.27
CA GLY A 136 8.31 3.81 18.56
C GLY A 136 8.36 3.56 17.06
N LEU A 137 9.55 3.28 16.54
CA LEU A 137 9.82 3.24 15.10
C LEU A 137 9.18 2.04 14.36
N GLY A 138 8.74 0.99 15.07
CA GLY A 138 7.97 -0.11 14.48
C GLY A 138 6.68 0.35 13.78
N VAL A 139 6.05 1.39 14.33
CA VAL A 139 4.87 2.04 13.75
C VAL A 139 5.17 2.62 12.37
N VAL A 140 6.35 3.21 12.17
CA VAL A 140 6.75 3.78 10.87
C VAL A 140 6.86 2.69 9.81
N PHE A 141 7.47 1.55 10.14
CA PHE A 141 7.56 0.39 9.24
C PHE A 141 6.18 -0.19 8.91
N PHE A 142 5.31 -0.29 9.92
CA PHE A 142 3.96 -0.79 9.75
C PHE A 142 3.13 0.12 8.82
N PHE A 143 3.09 1.42 9.08
CA PHE A 143 2.38 2.38 8.24
C PHE A 143 2.96 2.42 6.82
N PHE A 144 4.27 2.32 6.66
CA PHE A 144 4.89 2.25 5.34
C PHE A 144 4.45 1.01 4.56
N GLY A 145 4.47 -0.17 5.19
CA GLY A 145 4.00 -1.40 4.57
C GLY A 145 2.51 -1.35 4.20
N ALA A 146 1.68 -0.80 5.09
CA ALA A 146 0.25 -0.58 4.83
C ALA A 146 0.02 0.42 3.69
N TRP A 147 0.80 1.49 3.62
CA TRP A 147 0.74 2.49 2.57
C TRP A 147 1.09 1.89 1.20
N LEU A 148 2.14 1.06 1.12
CA LEU A 148 2.49 0.35 -0.11
C LEU A 148 1.38 -0.61 -0.57
N MET A 149 0.74 -1.32 0.38
CA MET A 149 -0.41 -2.18 0.06
C MET A 149 -1.61 -1.37 -0.45
N LEU A 150 -1.93 -0.24 0.18
CA LEU A 150 -3.03 0.62 -0.26
C LEU A 150 -2.76 1.19 -1.67
N ARG A 151 -1.53 1.59 -1.96
CA ARG A 151 -1.14 2.09 -3.29
C ARG A 151 -1.19 0.98 -4.33
N ALA A 152 -0.73 -0.24 -4.01
CA ALA A 152 -0.86 -1.40 -4.89
C ALA A 152 -2.33 -1.72 -5.20
N TYR A 153 -3.19 -1.70 -4.18
CA TYR A 153 -4.64 -1.88 -4.35
C TYR A 153 -5.26 -0.81 -5.26
N ARG A 154 -4.87 0.46 -5.10
CA ARG A 154 -5.32 1.54 -5.98
C ARG A 154 -4.85 1.35 -7.41
N LEU A 155 -3.59 0.97 -7.62
CA LEU A 155 -3.06 0.70 -8.95
C LEU A 155 -3.82 -0.44 -9.64
N GLN A 156 -4.14 -1.51 -8.90
CA GLN A 156 -4.91 -2.63 -9.43
C GLN A 156 -6.35 -2.26 -9.80
N LYS A 157 -6.98 -1.38 -9.00
CA LYS A 157 -8.41 -1.05 -9.14
C LYS A 157 -8.68 0.12 -10.09
N TYR A 158 -7.82 1.13 -10.09
CA TYR A 158 -8.00 2.39 -10.81
C TYR A 158 -6.97 2.62 -11.92
N GLY A 159 -5.95 1.75 -12.04
CA GLY A 159 -4.86 1.92 -13.01
C GLY A 159 -3.82 2.96 -12.62
N ASP A 160 -4.05 3.69 -11.52
CA ASP A 160 -3.31 4.90 -11.20
C ASP A 160 -2.99 4.96 -9.69
N ALA A 161 -1.74 5.29 -9.35
CA ALA A 161 -1.22 5.24 -7.98
C ALA A 161 -1.42 6.57 -7.25
N THR A 162 -1.66 7.64 -8.01
CA THR A 162 -1.80 8.99 -7.46
C THR A 162 -3.16 9.19 -6.81
N TRP A 163 -3.21 10.01 -5.76
CA TRP A 163 -4.47 10.31 -5.07
C TRP A 163 -5.47 11.05 -5.97
N LYS A 164 -4.98 11.98 -6.81
CA LYS A 164 -5.82 12.74 -7.74
C LYS A 164 -6.35 11.86 -8.89
N GLY A 165 -5.48 11.06 -9.52
CA GLY A 165 -5.86 10.15 -10.60
C GLY A 165 -6.85 9.08 -10.13
N SER A 166 -6.52 8.36 -9.04
CA SER A 166 -7.42 7.32 -8.50
C SER A 166 -8.79 7.85 -8.08
N ASN A 167 -8.88 9.07 -7.53
CA ASN A 167 -10.17 9.66 -7.14
C ASN A 167 -10.99 10.11 -8.36
N ARG A 168 -10.34 10.56 -9.44
CA ARG A 168 -11.01 10.86 -10.71
C ARG A 168 -11.63 9.60 -11.31
N VAL A 169 -10.84 8.53 -11.44
CA VAL A 169 -11.32 7.23 -11.95
C VAL A 169 -12.42 6.65 -11.07
N ALA A 170 -12.31 6.77 -9.74
CA ALA A 170 -13.34 6.32 -8.82
C ALA A 170 -14.67 7.07 -8.99
N ARG A 171 -14.62 8.40 -9.19
CA ARG A 171 -15.81 9.23 -9.48
C ARG A 171 -16.43 8.89 -10.82
N GLU A 172 -15.62 8.66 -11.85
CA GLU A 172 -16.10 8.24 -13.17
C GLU A 172 -16.72 6.85 -13.14
N MET A 173 -16.12 5.88 -12.43
CA MET A 173 -16.73 4.57 -12.18
C MET A 173 -18.07 4.69 -11.43
N ALA A 174 -18.14 5.53 -10.41
CA ALA A 174 -19.37 5.75 -9.65
C ALA A 174 -20.44 6.42 -10.51
N GLY A 175 -20.07 7.38 -11.36
CA GLY A 175 -20.95 8.02 -12.33
C GLY A 175 -21.45 7.06 -13.42
N ALA A 176 -20.57 6.22 -13.95
CA ALA A 176 -20.93 5.17 -14.93
C ALA A 176 -21.93 4.17 -14.32
N ARG A 177 -21.71 3.74 -13.07
CA ARG A 177 -22.66 2.87 -12.35
C ARG A 177 -24.02 3.54 -12.12
N ARG A 178 -24.04 4.83 -11.74
CA ARG A 178 -25.29 5.59 -11.55
C ARG A 178 -26.04 5.83 -12.86
N SER A 179 -25.33 5.94 -13.98
CA SER A 179 -25.91 6.12 -15.31
C SER A 179 -26.18 4.82 -16.07
N GLY A 180 -25.99 3.65 -15.43
CA GLY A 180 -26.20 2.34 -16.06
C GLY A 180 -25.24 2.01 -17.20
N ARG A 181 -24.16 2.78 -17.37
CA ARG A 181 -23.17 2.58 -18.45
C ARG A 181 -22.06 1.63 -17.98
N ALA A 182 -21.66 0.72 -18.87
CA ALA A 182 -20.47 -0.10 -18.66
C ALA A 182 -19.24 0.82 -18.63
N PHE A 183 -18.51 0.83 -17.51
CA PHE A 183 -17.25 1.55 -17.40
C PHE A 183 -16.20 0.89 -18.31
N SER A 184 -15.69 1.65 -19.29
CA SER A 184 -14.57 1.22 -20.13
C SER A 184 -13.29 1.94 -19.72
N PRO A 185 -12.21 1.23 -19.34
CA PRO A 185 -10.96 1.86 -18.93
C PRO A 185 -10.27 2.63 -20.07
N ALA A 186 -10.54 2.28 -21.34
CA ALA A 186 -9.98 2.96 -22.50
C ALA A 186 -10.41 4.45 -22.62
N THR A 187 -11.55 4.82 -22.03
CA THR A 187 -12.07 6.20 -22.11
C THR A 187 -11.33 7.14 -21.15
N VAL A 188 -10.74 6.60 -20.09
CA VAL A 188 -10.03 7.39 -19.08
C VAL A 188 -8.60 7.70 -19.52
N GLU A 189 -7.93 6.74 -20.18
CA GLU A 189 -6.58 6.88 -20.71
C GLU A 189 -6.48 8.02 -21.75
N ALA A 190 -7.53 8.20 -22.57
CA ALA A 190 -7.65 9.30 -23.52
C ALA A 190 -7.74 10.70 -22.88
N SER A 191 -7.99 10.78 -21.57
CA SER A 191 -8.04 12.04 -20.80
C SER A 191 -6.86 12.23 -19.84
N SER A 192 -5.95 11.26 -19.76
CA SER A 192 -4.74 11.33 -18.93
C SER A 192 -3.47 11.51 -19.74
N THR A 193 -3.51 11.38 -21.07
CA THR A 193 -2.45 11.94 -21.90
C THR A 193 -2.56 13.44 -21.82
N GLU A 194 -1.69 14.02 -20.99
CA GLU A 194 -1.33 15.42 -21.02
C GLU A 194 -1.08 15.80 -22.48
N ALA A 195 -2.09 16.46 -23.06
CA ALA A 195 -2.00 16.98 -24.40
C ALA A 195 -0.86 18.00 -24.37
N ALA A 196 0.29 17.61 -24.92
CA ALA A 196 1.19 18.58 -25.52
C ALA A 196 0.32 19.55 -26.33
N PRO A 197 0.53 20.88 -26.24
CA PRO A 197 -0.29 21.83 -26.96
C PRO A 197 -0.16 21.51 -28.45
N ALA A 198 -1.17 20.82 -28.98
CA ALA A 198 -1.28 20.64 -30.41
C ALA A 198 -1.40 22.05 -31.00
N PRO A 199 -0.67 22.38 -32.08
CA PRO A 199 -0.89 23.64 -32.78
C PRO A 199 -2.39 23.75 -33.11
N PRO A 200 -2.97 24.95 -33.07
CA PRO A 200 -4.41 25.14 -33.19
C PRO A 200 -4.88 24.48 -34.48
N ARG A 201 -5.55 23.32 -34.32
CA ARG A 201 -6.27 22.68 -35.40
C ARG A 201 -7.42 23.62 -35.71
N THR A 202 -7.27 24.37 -36.80
CA THR A 202 -8.36 25.04 -37.49
C THR A 202 -9.54 24.08 -37.55
N ALA A 203 -10.57 24.37 -36.76
CA ALA A 203 -11.82 23.66 -36.83
C ALA A 203 -12.33 23.79 -38.27
N ALA A 204 -12.45 22.67 -38.98
CA ALA A 204 -13.19 22.66 -40.23
C ALA A 204 -14.59 23.25 -39.94
N PRO A 205 -15.06 24.21 -40.74
CA PRO A 205 -16.38 24.80 -40.52
C PRO A 205 -17.44 23.70 -40.55
N PRO A 206 -18.47 23.77 -39.69
CA PRO A 206 -19.53 22.77 -39.68
C PRO A 206 -20.17 22.69 -41.07
N ALA A 207 -20.39 21.46 -41.54
CA ALA A 207 -21.03 21.20 -42.82
C ALA A 207 -22.38 21.94 -42.90
N PRO A 208 -22.71 22.57 -44.04
CA PRO A 208 -23.90 23.40 -44.18
C PRO A 208 -25.16 22.56 -43.90
N SER A 209 -25.87 22.93 -42.83
CA SER A 209 -27.10 22.26 -42.45
C SER A 209 -28.19 22.57 -43.49
N LYS A 210 -28.65 21.53 -44.20
CA LYS A 210 -29.89 21.57 -45.01
C LYS A 210 -31.13 21.59 -44.10
N ARG A 211 -31.24 22.55 -43.19
CA ARG A 211 -32.40 22.63 -42.28
C ARG A 211 -32.79 24.03 -41.83
N TYR A 212 -32.64 25.02 -42.71
CA TYR A 212 -33.39 26.28 -42.56
C TYR A 212 -33.68 26.92 -43.91
N THR A 213 -34.74 26.44 -44.58
CA THR A 213 -35.43 27.23 -45.61
C THR A 213 -36.38 28.19 -44.89
N PRO A 214 -36.16 29.52 -44.94
CA PRO A 214 -37.10 30.47 -44.36
C PRO A 214 -38.43 30.39 -45.12
N LYS A 215 -39.54 30.27 -44.38
CA LYS A 215 -40.90 30.18 -44.90
C LYS A 215 -41.23 31.50 -45.63
N LYS A 216 -41.51 31.45 -46.94
CA LYS A 216 -41.93 32.63 -47.72
C LYS A 216 -43.15 33.28 -47.07
N GLN A 217 -43.09 34.59 -46.80
CA GLN A 217 -44.27 35.35 -46.38
C GLN A 217 -45.29 35.42 -47.51
N SER A 218 -46.56 35.13 -47.21
CA SER A 218 -47.66 35.27 -48.15
C SER A 218 -47.92 36.75 -48.43
N ARG A 219 -47.87 37.15 -49.69
CA ARG A 219 -48.25 38.50 -50.14
C ARG A 219 -49.77 38.67 -49.94
N ARG A 220 -50.19 39.52 -49.01
CA ARG A 220 -51.59 39.98 -48.93
C ARG A 220 -51.91 40.81 -50.18
N ARG A 221 -53.01 40.47 -50.87
CA ARG A 221 -53.75 41.37 -51.75
C ARG A 221 -54.86 42.00 -50.94
#